data_AF-A0A365R088-F1
#
_entry.id   AF-A0A365R088-F1
#
_cell.length_a   1.000
_cell.length_b   1.000
_cell.length_c   1.000
_cell.angle_alpha   90.00
_cell.angle_beta   90.00
_cell.angle_gamma   90.00
#
_symmetry.space_group_name_H-M   'P 1'
#
loop_
_entity.id
_entity.type
_entity.pdbx_description
1 polymer ?
#
loop_
_entity_poly.entity_id
_entity_poly.type
_entity_poly.pdbx_seq_one_letter_code
_entity_poly.pdbx_strand_id
1 'polypeptide(L)' 'MPEAAVAYALSAAGWDLDTAAYYWPSSWAQRSFKPTTPRRDLVKAAALILAEIERADRAAGGIA' A
#
# COMPACT_ATOMS: atom_id res chain seq x y z
N MET A 1 0.16 2.65 7.32
CA MET A 1 0.42 1.60 6.32
C MET A 1 0.92 2.14 4.97
N PRO A 2 1.73 3.22 4.91
CA PRO A 2 2.22 3.73 3.63
C PRO A 2 3.12 2.71 2.90
N GLU A 3 3.79 1.82 3.62
CA GLU A 3 4.71 0.81 3.06
C GLU A 3 3.96 -0.16 2.13
N ALA A 4 2.77 -0.61 2.52
CA ALA A 4 1.91 -1.44 1.68
C ALA A 4 1.48 -0.74 0.38
N ALA A 5 1.26 0.57 0.43
CA ALA A 5 0.95 1.35 -0.77
C ALA A 5 2.16 1.46 -1.70
N VAL A 6 3.37 1.65 -1.15
CA VAL A 6 4.62 1.66 -1.90
C VAL A 6 4.83 0.34 -2.64
N ALA A 7 4.60 -0.80 -1.98
CA ALA A 7 4.72 -2.11 -2.62
C ALA A 7 3.86 -2.24 -3.88
N TYR A 8 2.59 -1.82 -3.80
CA TYR A 8 1.70 -1.83 -4.97
C TYR A 8 2.06 -0.77 -6.03
N ALA A 9 2.53 0.40 -5.62
CA ALA A 9 2.99 1.44 -6.54
C ALA A 9 4.24 1.01 -7.33
N LEU A 10 5.21 0.36 -6.68
CA LEU A 10 6.40 -0.18 -7.32
C LEU A 10 6.05 -1.30 -8.31
N SER A 11 5.18 -2.22 -7.91
CA SER A 11 4.68 -3.25 -8.82
C SER A 11 3.97 -2.64 -10.05
N ALA A 12 3.14 -1.61 -9.85
CA ALA A 12 2.48 -0.90 -10.95
C ALA A 12 3.46 -0.15 -11.86
N ALA A 13 4.58 0.34 -11.30
CA ALA A 13 5.64 1.00 -12.05
C ALA A 13 6.55 0.01 -12.82
N GLY A 14 6.28 -1.30 -12.73
CA GLY A 14 7.02 -2.32 -13.46
C GLY A 14 8.34 -2.75 -12.82
N TRP A 15 8.52 -2.44 -11.53
CA TRP A 15 9.66 -2.97 -10.75
C TRP A 15 9.46 -4.47 -10.49
N ASP A 16 10.55 -5.18 -10.23
CA ASP A 16 10.50 -6.59 -9.90
C ASP A 16 9.72 -6.83 -8.59
N LEU A 17 9.12 -8.01 -8.47
CA LEU A 17 8.25 -8.34 -7.35
C LEU A 17 9.01 -8.48 -6.02
N ASP A 18 10.31 -8.77 -6.04
CA ASP A 18 11.12 -8.88 -4.82
C ASP A 18 11.36 -7.48 -4.23
N THR A 19 11.73 -6.51 -5.07
CA THR A 19 11.83 -5.10 -4.68
C THR A 19 10.50 -4.55 -4.21
N ALA A 20 9.40 -4.85 -4.90
CA ALA A 20 8.07 -4.43 -4.45
C ALA A 20 7.68 -5.09 -3.11
N ALA A 21 7.91 -6.39 -2.95
CA ALA A 21 7.59 -7.14 -1.72
C ALA A 21 8.44 -6.71 -0.52
N TYR A 22 9.65 -6.19 -0.73
CA TYR A 22 10.47 -5.61 0.34
C TYR A 22 9.73 -4.52 1.13
N TYR A 23 8.89 -3.72 0.47
CA TYR A 23 8.08 -2.68 1.10
C TYR A 23 6.76 -3.21 1.69
N TRP A 24 6.43 -4.48 1.49
CA TRP A 24 5.24 -5.05 2.12
C TRP A 24 5.43 -5.12 3.64
N PRO A 25 4.46 -4.69 4.47
CA PRO A 25 4.64 -4.64 5.92
C PRO A 25 5.05 -5.99 6.51
N SER A 26 6.15 -6.00 7.27
CA SER A 26 6.66 -7.22 7.90
C SER A 26 5.71 -7.83 8.93
N SER A 27 4.83 -7.01 9.51
CA SER A 27 3.77 -7.45 10.43
C SER A 27 2.58 -8.11 9.71
N TRP A 28 2.52 -8.03 8.37
CA TRP A 28 1.47 -8.63 7.57
C TRP A 28 1.94 -9.95 6.95
N ALA A 29 0.99 -10.85 6.69
CA ALA A 29 1.33 -12.09 6.00
C ALA A 29 1.84 -11.78 4.58
N GLN A 30 3.04 -12.26 4.25
CA GLN A 30 3.66 -12.06 2.94
C GLN A 30 2.79 -12.59 1.79
N ARG A 31 2.10 -13.73 2.01
CA ARG A 31 1.14 -14.31 1.04
C ARG A 31 -0.06 -13.41 0.69
N SER A 32 -0.28 -12.33 1.46
CA SER A 32 -1.37 -11.37 1.22
C SER A 32 -0.97 -10.28 0.23
N PHE A 33 0.32 -10.12 -0.07
CA PHE A 33 0.76 -9.29 -1.18
C PHE A 33 0.41 -9.99 -2.49
N LYS A 34 -0.52 -9.42 -3.25
CA LYS A 34 -1.06 -10.02 -4.48
C LYS A 34 -1.10 -8.97 -5.59
N PRO A 35 0.06 -8.58 -6.14
CA PRO A 35 0.12 -7.72 -7.33
C PRO A 35 -0.55 -8.43 -8.52
N THR A 36 -1.08 -7.64 -9.46
CA THR A 36 -1.90 -8.16 -10.55
C THR A 36 -1.64 -7.42 -11.86
N THR A 37 -2.26 -6.26 -12.05
CA THR A 37 -2.10 -5.44 -13.25
C THR A 37 -1.81 -4.02 -12.80
N PRO A 38 -1.04 -3.23 -13.56
CA PRO A 38 -0.66 -1.88 -13.15
C PRO A 38 -1.84 -1.02 -12.69
N ARG A 39 -2.95 -1.01 -13.43
CA ARG A 39 -4.18 -0.28 -13.04
C ARG A 39 -4.74 -0.75 -11.69
N ARG A 40 -4.85 -2.07 -11.48
CA ARG A 40 -5.40 -2.63 -10.24
C ARG A 40 -4.49 -2.37 -9.04
N ASP A 41 -3.18 -2.41 -9.25
CA ASP A 41 -2.22 -2.18 -8.18
C ASP A 41 -2.16 -0.69 -7.81
N LEU A 42 -2.29 0.23 -8.77
CA LEU A 42 -2.52 1.65 -8.48
C LEU A 42 -3.80 1.89 -7.65
N VAL A 43 -4.90 1.19 -7.96
CA VAL A 43 -6.14 1.28 -7.17
C VAL A 43 -5.92 0.80 -5.73
N LYS A 44 -5.21 -0.33 -5.53
CA LYS A 44 -4.86 -0.81 -4.19
C LYS A 44 -3.96 0.18 -3.45
N ALA A 45 -2.94 0.72 -4.12
CA ALA A 45 -2.04 1.71 -3.55
C ALA A 45 -2.80 2.97 -3.11
N ALA A 46 -3.68 3.50 -3.95
CA ALA A 46 -4.52 4.65 -3.63
C ALA A 46 -5.45 4.38 -2.43
N ALA A 47 -6.08 3.21 -2.38
CA ALA A 47 -6.93 2.83 -1.25
C ALA A 47 -6.15 2.74 0.07
N LEU A 48 -4.92 2.21 0.04
CA LEU A 48 -4.05 2.13 1.21
C LEU A 48 -3.56 3.50 1.68
N ILE A 49 -3.26 4.42 0.75
CA ILE A 49 -2.93 5.82 1.08
C ILE A 49 -4.13 6.51 1.74
N LEU A 50 -5.33 6.38 1.17
CA LEU A 50 -6.53 6.98 1.73
C LEU A 50 -6.82 6.45 3.14
N ALA A 51 -6.74 5.14 3.33
CA ALA A 51 -6.92 4.51 4.64
C ALA A 51 -5.89 5.01 5.69
N GLU A 52 -4.66 5.31 5.25
CA GLU A 52 -3.63 5.85 6.13
C GLU A 52 -3.92 7.30 6.52
N ILE A 53 -4.41 8.12 5.59
CA ILE A 53 -4.85 9.49 5.87
C ILE A 53 -6.01 9.45 6.88
N GLU A 54 -7.04 8.64 6.63
CA GLU A 54 -8.16 8.48 7.56
C GLU A 54 -7.71 8.01 8.96
N ARG A 55 -6.71 7.14 9.03
CA ARG A 55 -6.11 6.69 10.30
C ARG A 55 -5.40 7.85 11.01
N ALA A 56 -4.63 8.65 10.29
CA ALA A 56 -3.95 9.82 10.83
C ALA A 56 -4.96 10.88 11.33
N ASP A 57 -5.99 11.16 10.54
CA ASP A 57 -7.05 12.11 10.90
C ASP A 57 -7.82 11.67 12.14
N ARG A 58 -8.15 10.38 12.27
CA ARG A 58 -8.75 9.82 13.50
C ARG A 58 -7.81 9.95 14.70
N ALA A 59 -6.51 9.71 14.51
CA ALA A 59 -5.53 9.84 15.58
C ALA A 59 -5.33 11.30 16.03
N ALA A 60 -5.53 12.26 15.12
CA ALA A 60 -5.52 13.69 15.40
C ALA A 60 -6.82 14.19 16.08
N GLY A 61 -7.78 13.30 16.36
CA GLY A 61 -9.04 13.63 17.04
C GLY A 61 -10.18 14.04 16.10
N GLY A 62 -9.99 13.94 14.79
CA GLY A 62 -10.96 14.40 13.79
C GLY A 62 -11.02 15.92 13.69
N ILE A 63 -10.93 16.44 12.47
CA ILE A 63 -11.25 17.83 12.12
C ILE A 63 -12.59 18.26 12.75
N ALA A 64 -12.54 19.33 13.56
CA ALA A 64 -13.69 20.20 13.79
C ALA A 64 -14.15 20.85 12.48
#